data_AF-A0A917S6V6-F1
#
_entry.id   AF-A0A917S6V6-F1
#
_cell.length_a   1.000
_cell.length_b   1.000
_cell.length_c   1.000
_cell.angle_alpha   90.00
_cell.angle_beta   90.00
_cell.angle_gamma   90.00
#
_symmetry.space_group_name_H-M   'P 1'
#
loop_
_entity.id
_entity.type
_entity.pdbx_description
1 polymer ?
#
loop_
_entity_poly.entity_id
_entity_poly.type
_entity_poly.pdbx_seq_one_letter_code
_entity_poly.pdbx_strand_id
1 'polypeptide(L)'
;MPEYTLLTVISVLAVVLVELLLRTGIFGSVRYWLTMIIVWAFQVPVDGWLTKLSDPIVIYRRSEILGLRFPWDIPIEDFGFGFALVTSTIMIWQSLSRRSENVADR
;
A
#
# COMPACT_ATOMS: atom_id res chain seq x y z
N MET A 1 2.32 19.83 11.21
CA MET A 1 2.81 18.45 11.46
C MET A 1 2.67 17.69 10.15
N PRO A 2 3.66 16.91 9.69
CA PRO A 2 3.50 16.10 8.48
C PRO A 2 2.61 14.89 8.80
N GLU A 3 1.30 15.15 8.99
CA GLU A 3 0.30 14.17 9.39
C GLU A 3 0.19 13.05 8.35
N TYR A 4 0.30 13.40 7.06
CA TYR A 4 0.25 12.44 5.97
C TYR A 4 1.41 11.44 6.05
N THR A 5 2.65 11.92 6.14
CA THR A 5 3.83 11.07 6.34
C THR A 5 3.72 10.19 7.58
N LEU A 6 3.27 10.77 8.70
CA LEU A 6 3.11 10.04 9.96
C LEU A 6 2.11 8.89 9.80
N LEU A 7 0.96 9.16 9.18
CA LEU A 7 -0.07 8.16 8.92
C LEU A 7 0.42 7.10 7.94
N THR A 8 1.23 7.44 6.93
CA THR A 8 1.84 6.45 6.05
C THR A 8 2.74 5.50 6.83
N VAL A 9 3.66 6.04 7.63
CA VAL A 9 4.61 5.24 8.41
C VAL A 9 3.86 4.34 9.38
N ILE A 10 2.85 4.88 10.09
CA ILE A 10 2.00 4.10 10.97
C ILE A 10 1.28 2.98 10.21
N SER A 11 0.75 3.26 9.02
CA SER A 11 0.01 2.27 8.22
C SER A 11 0.92 1.13 7.75
N VAL A 12 2.12 1.46 7.27
CA VAL A 12 3.11 0.46 6.85
C VAL A 12 3.54 -0.39 8.04
N LEU A 13 3.88 0.23 9.18
CA LEU A 13 4.28 -0.49 10.39
C LEU A 13 3.14 -1.38 10.91
N ALA A 14 1.90 -0.88 10.92
CA ALA A 14 0.74 -1.63 11.36
C ALA A 14 0.53 -2.87 10.49
N VAL A 15 0.61 -2.75 9.17
CA VAL A 15 0.45 -3.89 8.24
C VAL A 15 1.56 -4.92 8.42
N VAL A 16 2.81 -4.48 8.55
CA VAL A 16 3.93 -5.40 8.83
C VAL A 16 3.73 -6.11 10.17
N LEU A 17 3.29 -5.41 11.20
CA LEU A 17 3.01 -6.00 12.52
C LEU A 17 1.87 -7.01 12.44
N VAL A 18 0.79 -6.68 11.73
CA VAL A 18 -0.36 -7.58 11.55
C VAL A 18 0.05 -8.85 10.79
N GLU A 19 0.89 -8.74 9.76
CA GLU A 19 1.46 -9.91 9.06
C GLU A 19 2.34 -10.76 9.99
N LEU A 20 3.19 -10.14 10.82
CA LEU A 20 4.02 -10.87 11.79
C LEU A 20 3.19 -11.56 12.88
N LEU A 21 2.07 -10.98 13.29
CA LEU A 21 1.14 -11.58 14.26
C LEU A 21 0.33 -12.72 13.65
N LEU A 22 -0.17 -12.54 12.42
CA LEU A 22 -0.95 -13.57 11.72
C LEU A 22 -0.08 -14.67 11.11
N ARG A 23 1.23 -14.44 10.96
CA ARG A 23 2.24 -15.37 10.41
C ARG A 23 1.76 -16.03 9.11
N THR A 24 1.05 -15.27 8.30
CA THR A 24 0.44 -15.75 7.06
C THR A 24 1.48 -16.10 5.99
N GLY A 25 2.71 -15.60 6.13
CA GLY A 25 3.84 -15.93 5.26
C GLY A 25 3.73 -15.29 3.88
N ILE A 26 2.90 -14.26 3.74
CA ILE A 26 2.53 -13.65 2.46
C ILE A 26 3.75 -13.00 1.81
N PHE A 27 4.63 -12.38 2.60
CA PHE A 27 5.88 -11.80 2.10
C PHE A 27 6.86 -12.84 1.54
N GLY A 28 6.70 -14.12 1.86
CA GLY A 28 7.50 -15.21 1.25
C GLY A 28 6.96 -15.70 -0.10
N SER A 29 5.76 -15.26 -0.50
CA SER A 29 5.09 -15.77 -1.69
C SER A 29 5.46 -14.97 -2.94
N VAL A 30 5.96 -15.66 -3.98
CA VAL A 30 6.21 -15.05 -5.30
C VAL A 30 4.94 -14.45 -5.90
N ARG A 31 3.77 -15.07 -5.67
CA ARG A 31 2.49 -14.57 -6.18
C ARG A 31 2.15 -13.20 -5.60
N TYR A 32 2.43 -12.99 -4.32
CA TYR A 32 2.20 -11.71 -3.67
C TYR A 32 3.06 -10.61 -4.30
N TRP A 33 4.36 -10.88 -4.50
CA TRP A 33 5.26 -9.92 -5.14
C TRP A 33 4.88 -9.64 -6.60
N LEU A 34 4.41 -10.63 -7.36
CA LEU A 34 3.85 -10.41 -8.69
C LEU A 34 2.62 -9.51 -8.65
N THR A 35 1.71 -9.71 -7.70
CA THR A 35 0.56 -8.82 -7.51
C THR A 35 1.02 -7.39 -7.20
N MET A 36 1.99 -7.21 -6.30
CA MET A 36 2.54 -5.90 -5.97
C MET A 36 3.17 -5.22 -7.18
N ILE A 37 3.93 -5.95 -8.01
CA ILE A 37 4.52 -5.42 -9.25
C ILE A 37 3.43 -4.95 -10.21
N ILE A 38 2.37 -5.74 -10.39
CA ILE A 38 1.26 -5.36 -11.27
C ILE A 38 0.59 -4.10 -10.74
N VAL A 39 0.28 -4.03 -9.44
CA VAL A 39 -0.32 -2.83 -8.83
C VAL A 39 0.57 -1.62 -9.06
N TRP A 40 1.88 -1.72 -8.78
CA TRP A 40 2.80 -0.61 -8.99
C TRP A 40 2.96 -0.21 -10.46
N ALA A 41 2.90 -1.16 -11.40
CA ALA A 41 2.96 -0.87 -12.82
C ALA A 41 1.79 0.00 -13.31
N PHE A 42 0.61 -0.12 -12.69
CA PHE A 42 -0.53 0.75 -12.95
C PHE A 42 -0.52 2.00 -12.07
N GLN A 43 -0.09 1.88 -10.82
CA GLN A 43 -0.05 2.97 -9.85
C GLN A 43 0.91 4.09 -10.32
N VAL A 44 2.13 3.74 -10.70
CA VAL A 44 3.17 4.71 -11.10
C VAL A 44 2.72 5.65 -12.23
N PRO A 45 2.20 5.18 -13.39
CA PRO A 45 1.79 6.08 -14.46
C PRO A 45 0.55 6.92 -14.10
N VAL A 46 -0.38 6.36 -13.31
CA VAL A 46 -1.61 7.07 -12.89
C VAL A 46 -1.28 8.15 -11.87
N ASP A 47 -0.57 7.80 -10.80
CA ASP A 47 -0.16 8.74 -9.76
C ASP A 47 0.76 9.80 -10.36
N GLY A 48 1.74 9.40 -11.18
CA GLY A 48 2.66 10.33 -11.83
C GLY A 48 1.97 11.31 -12.79
N TRP A 49 0.84 10.93 -13.39
CA TRP A 49 0.01 11.84 -14.17
C TRP A 49 -0.77 12.80 -13.27
N LEU A 50 -1.33 12.31 -12.16
CA LEU A 50 -2.14 13.09 -11.22
C LEU A 50 -1.31 14.09 -10.39
N THR A 51 -0.06 13.75 -10.08
CA THR A 51 0.85 14.55 -9.24
C THR A 51 1.80 15.43 -10.04
N LYS A 52 1.66 15.44 -11.38
CA LYS A 52 2.55 16.15 -12.29
C LYS A 52 2.60 17.65 -11.97
N LEU A 53 3.81 18.18 -11.75
CA LEU A 53 4.01 19.58 -11.36
C LEU A 53 3.61 20.61 -12.43
N SER A 54 3.50 20.19 -13.70
CA SER A 54 3.11 21.09 -14.80
C SER A 54 1.61 21.39 -14.82
N ASP A 55 0.77 20.48 -14.32
CA ASP A 55 -0.69 20.65 -14.24
C ASP A 55 -1.21 19.80 -13.06
N PRO A 56 -1.00 20.28 -11.81
CA PRO A 56 -1.26 19.49 -10.63
C PRO A 56 -2.78 19.34 -10.41
N ILE A 57 -3.30 18.16 -10.73
CA ILE A 57 -4.69 17.78 -10.41
C ILE A 57 -4.81 17.50 -8.90
N VAL A 58 -3.80 16.83 -8.32
CA VAL A 58 -3.74 16.56 -6.88
C VAL A 58 -2.72 17.49 -6.22
N ILE A 59 -3.22 18.42 -5.41
CA ILE A 59 -2.41 19.45 -4.75
C ILE A 59 -2.09 19.02 -3.32
N TYR A 60 -0.88 18.54 -3.10
CA TYR A 60 -0.35 18.28 -1.75
C TYR A 60 0.23 19.57 -1.15
N ARG A 61 -0.17 19.92 0.08
CA ARG A 61 0.47 21.03 0.82
C ARG A 61 1.89 20.62 1.19
N ARG A 62 2.87 21.47 0.85
CA ARG A 62 4.29 21.25 1.18
C ARG A 62 4.58 21.05 2.68
N SER A 63 3.69 21.50 3.56
CA SER A 63 3.79 21.32 5.02
C SER A 63 3.36 19.94 5.52
N GLU A 64 2.73 19.13 4.67
CA GLU A 64 2.12 17.85 5.05
C GLU A 64 2.85 16.61 4.51
N ILE A 65 3.73 16.79 3.53
CA ILE A 65 4.52 15.73 2.90
C ILE A 65 6.03 15.91 3.18
N LEU A 66 6.81 14.82 3.15
CA LEU A 66 8.27 14.84 3.29
C LEU A 66 8.97 15.62 2.17
N GLY A 67 8.27 15.87 1.05
CA GLY A 67 8.82 16.51 -0.14
C GLY A 67 9.66 15.58 -1.02
N LEU A 68 9.83 14.32 -0.62
CA LEU A 68 10.47 13.27 -1.42
C LEU A 68 9.47 12.75 -2.45
N ARG A 69 9.74 13.05 -3.73
CA ARG A 69 8.88 12.68 -4.84
C ARG A 69 9.63 11.82 -5.86
N PHE A 70 9.23 10.56 -6.00
CA PHE A 70 9.87 9.61 -6.91
C PHE A 70 9.03 8.35 -7.11
N PRO A 71 8.93 7.79 -8.34
CA PRO A 71 9.31 8.36 -9.64
C PRO A 71 8.24 9.35 -10.14
N TRP A 72 8.56 10.22 -11.11
CA TRP A 72 7.58 11.13 -11.73
C TRP A 72 6.76 12.02 -10.78
N ASP A 73 7.43 12.69 -9.83
CA ASP A 73 6.80 13.65 -8.91
C ASP A 73 5.77 13.06 -7.92
N ILE A 74 5.67 11.73 -7.81
CA ILE A 74 4.77 11.02 -6.89
C ILE A 74 5.34 11.07 -5.48
N PRO A 75 4.57 11.50 -4.45
CA PRO A 75 4.98 11.38 -3.06
C PRO A 75 5.33 9.93 -2.70
N ILE A 76 6.50 9.71 -2.09
CA ILE A 76 6.90 8.34 -1.68
C ILE A 76 5.90 7.72 -0.69
N GLU A 77 5.18 8.57 0.03
CA GLU A 77 4.09 8.20 0.92
C GLU A 77 2.97 7.39 0.23
N ASP A 78 2.66 7.68 -1.04
CA ASP A 78 1.57 7.03 -1.78
C ASP A 78 1.92 5.56 -2.06
N PHE A 79 3.21 5.24 -2.22
CA PHE A 79 3.69 3.85 -2.30
C PHE A 79 3.51 3.10 -0.99
N GLY A 80 3.81 3.76 0.14
CA GLY A 80 3.65 3.17 1.46
C GLY A 80 2.18 2.88 1.78
N PHE A 81 1.29 3.82 1.47
CA PHE A 81 -0.15 3.64 1.62
C PHE A 81 -0.70 2.57 0.68
N GLY A 82 -0.34 2.60 -0.60
CA GLY A 82 -0.75 1.58 -1.58
C GLY A 82 -0.32 0.18 -1.15
N PHE A 83 0.93 0.03 -0.68
CA PHE A 83 1.43 -1.22 -0.13
C PHE A 83 0.62 -1.70 1.07
N ALA A 84 0.36 -0.81 2.04
CA ALA A 84 -0.40 -1.15 3.24
C ALA A 84 -1.82 -1.63 2.87
N LEU A 85 -2.51 -0.89 2.01
CA LEU A 85 -3.88 -1.18 1.58
C LEU A 85 -4.00 -2.53 0.86
N VAL A 86 -3.14 -2.78 -0.13
CA VAL A 86 -3.17 -4.02 -0.91
C VAL A 86 -2.85 -5.22 -0.03
N THR A 87 -1.82 -5.09 0.81
CA THR A 87 -1.42 -6.17 1.72
C THR A 87 -2.53 -6.48 2.72
N SER A 88 -3.12 -5.47 3.37
CA SER A 88 -4.23 -5.69 4.30
C SER A 88 -5.43 -6.33 3.63
N THR A 89 -5.73 -5.95 2.39
CA THR A 89 -6.84 -6.52 1.61
C THR A 89 -6.63 -8.01 1.35
N ILE A 90 -5.43 -8.38 0.88
CA ILE A 90 -5.06 -9.79 0.64
C ILE A 90 -5.08 -10.60 1.93
N MET A 91 -4.57 -10.03 3.03
CA MET A 91 -4.57 -10.67 4.35
C MET A 91 -5.99 -10.97 4.85
N ILE A 92 -6.87 -9.97 4.82
CA ILE A 92 -8.28 -10.11 5.22
C ILE A 92 -8.96 -11.15 4.35
N TRP A 93 -8.74 -11.09 3.03
CA TRP A 93 -9.31 -12.06 2.09
C TRP A 93 -8.90 -13.49 2.43
N GLN A 94 -7.59 -13.75 2.61
CA GLN A 94 -7.12 -15.08 2.98
C GLN A 94 -7.68 -15.56 4.32
N SER A 95 -7.77 -14.67 5.32
CA SER A 95 -8.36 -15.00 6.61
C SER A 95 -9.84 -15.40 6.49
N LEU A 96 -10.61 -14.69 5.65
CA LEU A 96 -12.02 -15.00 5.41
C LEU A 96 -12.21 -16.28 4.59
N SER A 97 -11.40 -16.52 3.55
CA SER A 97 -11.47 -17.76 2.76
C SER A 97 -11.20 -18.99 3.62
N ARG A 98 -10.18 -18.97 4.48
CA ARG A 98 -9.88 -20.08 5.41
C ARG A 98 -11.02 -20.35 6.38
N ARG A 99 -11.71 -19.30 6.85
CA ARG A 99 -12.89 -19.45 7.72
C ARG A 99 -14.06 -20.10 6.99
N SER A 100 -14.30 -19.72 5.73
CA SER A 100 -15.37 -20.31 4.92
C SER A 100 -15.12 -21.80 4.63
N GLU A 101 -13.90 -22.18 4.28
CA GLU A 101 -13.53 -23.59 4.06
C GLU A 101 -13.76 -24.42 5.32
N ASN A 102 -13.32 -23.93 6.48
CA ASN A 102 -13.52 -24.61 7.77
C ASN A 102 -15.00 -24.77 8.18
N VAL A 103 -15.91 -23.92 7.68
CA VAL A 103 -17.35 -24.04 7.93
C VAL A 103 -17.98 -25.02 6.96
N ALA A 104 -17.53 -25.07 5.71
CA ALA A 104 -18.04 -26.01 4.70
C ALA A 104 -17.61 -27.46 4.96
N ASP A 105 -16.48 -27.68 5.64
CA ASP A 105 -15.94 -28.99 6.01
C ASP A 105 -16.53 -29.55 7.33
N ARG A 106 -17.44 -28.82 8.00
CA ARG A 106 -18.13 -29.22 9.23
C ARG A 106 -19.60 -29.55 8.97
#